data_AF-A0A433N7A3-F1
#
_entry.id   AF-A0A433N7A3-F1
#
_cell.length_a   1.000
_cell.length_b   1.000
_cell.length_c   1.000
_cell.angle_alpha   90.00
_cell.angle_beta   90.00
_cell.angle_gamma   90.00
#
_symmetry.space_group_name_H-M   'P 1'
#
loop_
_entity.id
_entity.type
_entity.pdbx_description
1 polymer ?
#
loop_
_entity_poly.entity_id
_entity_poly.type
_entity_poly.pdbx_seq_one_letter_code
_entity_poly.pdbx_strand_id
1 'polypeptide(L)'
;MSVKSDRDGGFLLGNALHDTLESVCYTDKFQKIYRDIATGVELCRQSCEYFGVCGGGAGSNKYWEKGTFTCSETNACKYRIKEVTNIVLEELEHSLSLI
;
A
#
# COMPACT_ATOMS: atom_id res chain seq x y z
N MET A 1 -6.94 20.19 0.49
CA MET A 1 -5.47 20.31 0.31
C MET A 1 -5.01 19.13 -0.50
N SER A 2 -4.49 19.34 -1.72
CA SER A 2 -3.85 18.28 -2.48
C SER A 2 -2.37 18.25 -2.11
N VAL A 3 -1.84 17.08 -1.76
CA VAL A 3 -0.41 16.95 -1.49
C VAL A 3 0.31 17.01 -2.83
N LYS A 4 1.04 18.11 -3.05
CA LYS A 4 1.84 18.26 -4.28
C LYS A 4 2.97 17.24 -4.26
N SER A 5 3.17 16.58 -5.39
CA SER A 5 4.32 15.73 -5.61
C SER A 5 4.89 16.07 -6.98
N ASP A 6 6.18 16.41 -7.01
CA ASP A 6 6.88 16.76 -8.25
C ASP A 6 7.35 15.51 -9.02
N ARG A 7 7.16 14.32 -8.43
CA ARG A 7 7.45 13.03 -9.05
C ARG A 7 6.23 12.55 -9.85
N ASP A 8 6.48 12.02 -11.05
CA ASP A 8 5.46 11.45 -11.96
C ASP A 8 4.27 12.37 -12.30
N GLY A 9 4.47 13.69 -12.26
CA GLY A 9 3.40 14.67 -12.53
C GLY A 9 2.28 14.67 -11.48
N GLY A 10 2.55 14.17 -10.27
CA GLY A 10 1.62 14.14 -9.14
C GLY A 10 0.45 13.18 -9.29
N PHE A 11 -0.58 13.32 -8.46
CA PHE A 11 -1.75 12.41 -8.40
C PHE A 11 -3.03 12.96 -9.02
N LEU A 12 -2.92 13.97 -9.89
CA LEU A 12 -4.05 14.43 -10.70
C LEU A 12 -4.29 13.43 -11.83
N LEU A 13 -5.45 12.77 -11.82
CA LEU A 13 -5.81 11.71 -12.77
C LEU A 13 -6.85 12.14 -13.81
N GLY A 14 -7.58 13.23 -13.56
CA GLY A 14 -8.58 13.78 -14.47
C GLY A 14 -9.38 14.91 -13.83
N ASN A 15 -10.40 15.39 -14.54
CA ASN A 15 -11.33 16.42 -14.10
C ASN A 15 -12.78 15.92 -14.26
N ALA A 16 -13.52 15.79 -13.16
CA ALA A 16 -14.88 15.27 -13.16
C ALA A 16 -15.90 16.10 -13.96
N LEU A 17 -15.58 17.34 -14.35
CA LEU A 17 -16.41 18.16 -15.24
C LEU A 17 -16.26 17.79 -16.72
N HIS A 18 -15.18 17.09 -17.08
CA HIS A 18 -14.80 16.80 -18.47
C HIS A 18 -14.58 15.31 -18.73
N ASP A 19 -14.19 14.55 -17.71
CA ASP A 19 -13.83 13.14 -17.78
C ASP A 19 -14.84 12.27 -17.01
N THR A 20 -15.05 11.03 -17.48
CA THR A 20 -15.76 10.01 -16.69
C THR A 20 -14.77 9.26 -15.80
N LEU A 21 -15.28 8.61 -14.74
CA LEU A 21 -14.43 7.76 -13.90
C LEU A 21 -13.79 6.62 -14.70
N GLU A 22 -14.53 6.08 -15.68
CA GLU A 22 -14.05 5.04 -16.57
C GLU A 22 -12.97 5.55 -17.54
N SER A 23 -13.15 6.72 -18.16
CA SER A 23 -12.16 7.27 -19.10
C SER A 23 -10.82 7.53 -18.43
N VAL A 24 -10.83 8.00 -17.18
CA VAL A 24 -9.62 8.23 -16.38
C VAL A 24 -8.83 6.93 -16.15
N CYS A 25 -9.51 5.80 -15.94
CA CYS A 25 -8.87 4.51 -15.77
C CYS A 25 -8.05 4.08 -17.00
N TYR A 26 -8.39 4.54 -18.20
CA TYR A 26 -7.67 4.21 -19.43
C TYR A 26 -6.50 5.15 -19.75
N THR A 27 -6.25 6.17 -18.93
CA THR A 27 -5.10 7.05 -19.11
C THR A 27 -3.78 6.35 -18.78
N ASP A 28 -2.70 6.68 -19.50
CA ASP A 28 -1.37 6.10 -19.26
C ASP A 28 -0.89 6.30 -17.82
N LYS A 29 -1.22 7.46 -17.24
CA LYS A 29 -0.86 7.82 -15.88
C LYS A 29 -1.55 6.92 -14.85
N PHE A 30 -2.87 6.72 -14.99
CA PHE A 30 -3.61 5.80 -14.12
C PHE A 30 -3.05 4.39 -14.24
N GLN A 31 -2.88 3.91 -15.47
CA GLN A 31 -2.40 2.56 -15.74
C GLN A 31 -1.00 2.31 -15.17
N LYS A 32 -0.09 3.30 -15.25
CA LYS A 32 1.23 3.22 -14.61
C LYS A 32 1.11 3.09 -13.09
N ILE A 33 0.41 4.02 -12.43
CA ILE A 33 0.24 4.00 -10.96
C ILE A 33 -0.42 2.69 -10.50
N TYR A 34 -1.45 2.26 -11.21
CA TYR A 34 -2.15 1.01 -10.90
C TYR A 34 -1.23 -0.20 -11.00
N ARG A 35 -0.43 -0.32 -12.07
CA ARG A 35 0.56 -1.39 -12.23
C ARG A 35 1.61 -1.37 -11.13
N ASP A 36 2.11 -0.21 -10.75
CA ASP A 36 3.13 -0.08 -9.70
C ASP A 36 2.57 -0.49 -8.33
N ILE A 37 1.33 -0.11 -8.02
CA ILE A 37 0.62 -0.55 -6.81
C ILE A 37 0.40 -2.06 -6.82
N ALA A 38 -0.11 -2.62 -7.92
CA ALA A 38 -0.36 -4.05 -8.04
C ALA A 38 0.93 -4.86 -7.88
N THR A 39 2.02 -4.40 -8.48
CA THR A 39 3.36 -5.00 -8.32
C THR A 39 3.82 -4.96 -6.86
N GLY A 40 3.64 -3.83 -6.18
CA GLY A 40 3.97 -3.70 -4.77
C GLY A 40 3.14 -4.61 -3.86
N VAL A 41 1.86 -4.83 -4.17
CA VAL A 41 1.00 -5.78 -3.45
C VAL A 41 1.47 -7.22 -3.67
N GLU A 42 1.84 -7.57 -4.91
CA GLU A 42 2.32 -8.91 -5.24
C GLU A 42 3.67 -9.21 -4.57
N LEU A 43 4.58 -8.23 -4.49
CA LEU A 43 5.80 -8.37 -3.70
C LEU A 43 5.49 -8.69 -2.23
N CYS A 44 4.53 -8.00 -1.62
CA CYS A 44 4.11 -8.33 -0.25
C CYS A 44 3.51 -9.75 -0.16
N ARG A 45 2.70 -10.16 -1.13
CA ARG A 45 2.09 -11.50 -1.16
C ARG A 45 3.14 -12.61 -1.18
N GLN A 46 4.20 -12.41 -1.95
CA GLN A 46 5.26 -13.39 -2.13
C GLN A 46 6.27 -13.42 -0.97
N SER A 47 6.48 -12.29 -0.29
CA SER A 47 7.63 -12.13 0.62
C SER A 47 7.29 -11.78 2.07
N CYS A 48 6.03 -11.51 2.43
CA CYS A 48 5.67 -11.01 3.76
C CYS A 48 4.76 -11.98 4.51
N GLU A 49 5.23 -12.49 5.65
CA GLU A 49 4.46 -13.39 6.53
C GLU A 49 3.16 -12.74 7.06
N TYR A 50 3.14 -11.40 7.16
CA TYR A 50 2.00 -10.62 7.64
C TYR A 50 1.01 -10.22 6.53
N PHE A 51 1.17 -10.77 5.31
CA PHE A 51 0.29 -10.43 4.19
C PHE A 51 -1.18 -10.74 4.50
N GLY A 52 -1.46 -11.84 5.21
CA GLY A 52 -2.82 -12.22 5.61
C GLY A 52 -3.51 -11.18 6.51
N VAL A 53 -2.76 -10.32 7.19
CA VAL A 53 -3.30 -9.29 8.10
C VAL A 53 -3.61 -7.98 7.36
N CYS A 54 -2.75 -7.55 6.44
CA CYS A 54 -2.86 -6.21 5.83
C CYS A 54 -3.03 -6.18 4.31
N GLY A 55 -2.93 -7.32 3.61
CA GLY A 55 -3.14 -7.42 2.16
C GLY A 55 -2.16 -6.63 1.29
N GLY A 56 -1.01 -6.21 1.84
CA GLY A 56 0.00 -5.42 1.12
C GLY A 56 0.09 -3.94 1.55
N GLY A 57 -0.73 -3.52 2.51
CA GLY A 57 -0.62 -2.22 3.18
C GLY A 57 -0.98 -1.01 2.32
N ALA A 58 -0.74 0.19 2.85
CA ALA A 58 -1.15 1.44 2.19
C ALA A 58 -0.10 1.96 1.20
N GLY A 59 -0.52 2.17 -0.05
CA GLY A 59 0.35 2.72 -1.12
C GLY A 59 0.90 4.11 -0.81
N SER A 60 0.18 4.94 -0.04
CA SER A 60 0.65 6.25 0.39
C SER A 60 1.94 6.17 1.22
N ASN A 61 2.01 5.22 2.17
CA ASN A 61 3.22 5.02 2.97
C ASN A 61 4.38 4.51 2.10
N LYS A 62 4.10 3.57 1.17
CA LYS A 62 5.12 3.09 0.22
C LYS A 62 5.72 4.26 -0.57
N TYR A 63 4.84 5.09 -1.14
CA TYR A 63 5.25 6.24 -1.93
C TYR A 63 6.03 7.28 -1.12
N TRP A 64 5.53 7.69 0.05
CA TRP A 64 6.16 8.76 0.83
C TRP A 64 7.43 8.31 1.54
N GLU A 65 7.52 7.05 1.96
CA GLU A 65 8.71 6.55 2.66
C GLU A 65 9.79 6.02 1.71
N LYS A 66 9.39 5.44 0.58
CA LYS A 66 10.32 4.76 -0.35
C LYS A 66 10.42 5.42 -1.72
N GLY A 67 9.54 6.37 -2.03
CA GLY A 67 9.51 7.02 -3.35
C GLY A 67 8.97 6.13 -4.46
N THR A 68 8.41 4.97 -4.14
CA THR A 68 7.84 4.02 -5.10
C THR A 68 6.66 3.26 -4.48
N PHE A 69 5.73 2.79 -5.31
CA PHE A 69 4.71 1.82 -4.89
C PHE A 69 5.23 0.37 -4.91
N THR A 70 6.30 0.11 -5.66
CA THR A 70 6.88 -1.23 -5.90
C THR A 70 7.83 -1.66 -4.78
N CYS A 71 7.36 -1.66 -3.53
CA CYS A 71 8.13 -2.14 -2.39
C CYS A 71 7.27 -3.00 -1.45
N SER A 72 7.92 -3.87 -0.68
CA SER A 72 7.25 -4.79 0.25
C SER A 72 7.31 -4.36 1.72
N GLU A 73 8.06 -3.30 2.06
CA GLU A 73 8.23 -2.86 3.44
C GLU A 73 8.29 -1.34 3.61
N THR A 74 7.65 -0.86 4.67
CA THR A 74 7.62 0.53 5.16
C THR A 74 7.75 0.53 6.68
N ASN A 75 8.22 1.62 7.28
CA ASN A 75 8.17 1.82 8.73
C ASN A 75 6.72 1.80 9.23
N ALA A 76 5.79 2.34 8.42
CA ALA A 76 4.36 2.22 8.66
C ALA A 76 3.89 0.78 8.92
N CYS A 77 4.18 -0.16 8.00
CA CYS A 77 3.75 -1.55 8.20
C CYS A 77 4.58 -2.26 9.27
N LYS A 78 5.88 -1.95 9.40
CA LYS A 78 6.72 -2.49 10.46
C LYS A 78 6.09 -2.23 11.83
N TYR A 79 5.86 -0.97 12.17
CA TYR A 79 5.42 -0.62 13.52
C TYR A 79 3.93 -0.83 13.78
N ARG A 80 3.05 -0.61 12.78
CA ARG A 80 1.60 -0.69 13.02
C ARG A 80 0.98 -2.04 12.66
N ILE A 81 1.63 -2.83 11.81
CA ILE A 81 1.14 -4.15 11.41
C ILE A 81 2.00 -5.22 12.08
N LYS A 82 3.30 -5.29 11.78
CA LYS A 82 4.14 -6.41 12.23
C LYS A 82 4.25 -6.46 13.75
N GLU A 83 4.70 -5.38 14.39
CA GLU A 83 4.88 -5.36 15.86
C GLU A 83 3.55 -5.57 16.61
N VAL A 84 2.48 -4.90 16.17
CA VAL A 84 1.15 -5.06 16.80
C VAL A 84 0.62 -6.48 16.62
N THR A 85 0.82 -7.08 15.44
CA THR A 85 0.41 -8.48 15.18
C THR A 85 1.16 -9.42 16.10
N ASN A 86 2.47 -9.25 16.27
CA ASN A 86 3.27 -10.08 17.17
C ASN A 86 2.78 -10.01 18.61
N ILE A 87 2.58 -8.79 19.12
CA ILE A 87 2.09 -8.58 20.50
C ILE A 87 0.71 -9.22 20.71
N VAL A 88 -0.21 -9.04 19.75
CA VAL A 88 -1.56 -9.60 19.86
C VAL A 88 -1.56 -11.12 19.73
N LEU A 89 -0.78 -11.68 18.80
CA LEU A 89 -0.67 -13.13 18.64
C LEU A 89 -0.07 -13.79 19.88
N GLU A 90 1.00 -13.22 20.44
CA GLU A 90 1.63 -13.72 21.66
C GLU A 90 0.64 -13.76 22.83
N GLU A 91 -0.14 -12.69 23.04
CA GLU A 91 -1.15 -12.65 24.11
C GLU A 91 -2.29 -13.66 23.85
N LEU A 92 -2.72 -13.82 22.60
CA LEU A 92 -3.74 -14.80 22.25
C LEU A 92 -3.25 -16.23 22.49
N GLU A 93 -2.04 -16.57 22.08
CA GLU A 93 -1.44 -17.89 22.27
C GLU A 93 -1.29 -18.23 23.76
N HIS A 94 -0.84 -17.28 24.58
CA HIS A 94 -0.78 -17.44 26.04
C HIS A 94 -2.19 -17.64 26.64
N SER A 95 -3.17 -16.82 26.24
CA SER A 95 -4.56 -16.93 26.75
C SER A 95 -5.23 -18.26 26.38
N LEU A 96 -4.81 -18.88 25.29
CA LEU A 96 -5.32 -20.16 24.77
C LEU A 96 -4.45 -21.36 25.19
N SER A 97 -3.39 -21.14 25.98
CA SER A 97 -2.44 -22.18 26.40
C SER A 97 -1.79 -22.92 25.23
N LEU A 98 -1.52 -22.20 24.13
CA LEU A 98 -0.79 -22.72 22.96
C LEU A 98 0.73 -22.58 23.14
N ILE A 99 1.16 -21.65 23.99
CA ILE A 99 2.53 -21.44 24.48
C ILE A 99 2.52 -21.16 25.98
#